data_AF-A0A533Q8X3-F1
#
_entry.id   AF-A0A533Q8X3-F1
#
_cell.length_a   1.000
_cell.length_b   1.000
_cell.length_c   1.000
_cell.angle_alpha   90.00
_cell.angle_beta   90.00
_cell.angle_gamma   90.00
#
_symmetry.space_group_name_H-M   'P 1'
#
loop_
_entity.id
_entity.type
_entity.pdbx_description
1 polymer ?
#
loop_
_entity_poly.entity_id
_entity_poly.type
_entity_poly.pdbx_seq_one_letter_code
_entity_poly.pdbx_strand_id
1 'polypeptide(L)'
;MYGQLFKQITRFVITGLFWCATLCGCVLRSLTVDSHPPGAVVYLDDKPIGETPVTTEFTYYGTRKITLEKTDAEGRLLYERKIAYEKIKAPVYQIFPIDFFLN
;
A
#
# COMPACT_ATOMS: atom_id res chain seq x y z
N MET A 1 -2.45 -44.56 31.53
CA MET A 1 -3.46 -43.56 31.13
C MET A 1 -2.90 -42.18 30.77
N TYR A 2 -1.64 -41.84 31.10
CA TYR A 2 -1.07 -40.49 30.82
C TYR A 2 -0.67 -40.23 29.35
N GLY A 3 -0.25 -41.28 28.61
CA GLY A 3 0.23 -41.14 27.22
C GLY A 3 -0.84 -40.83 26.17
N GLN A 4 -2.10 -41.22 26.41
CA GLN A 4 -3.23 -40.91 25.53
C GLN A 4 -3.62 -39.43 25.63
N LEU A 5 -3.59 -38.89 26.86
CA LEU A 5 -3.89 -37.49 27.16
C LEU A 5 -2.85 -36.54 26.56
N PHE A 6 -1.55 -36.87 26.71
CA PHE A 6 -0.47 -36.09 26.09
C PHE A 6 -0.60 -36.02 24.57
N LYS A 7 -0.93 -37.15 23.92
CA LYS A 7 -1.09 -37.26 22.47
C LYS A 7 -2.30 -36.47 21.94
N GLN A 8 -3.38 -36.37 22.73
CA GLN A 8 -4.54 -35.51 22.40
C GLN A 8 -4.18 -34.03 22.52
N ILE A 9 -3.49 -33.61 23.59
CA ILE A 9 -3.06 -32.22 23.78
C ILE A 9 -2.16 -31.76 22.64
N THR A 10 -1.19 -32.57 22.22
CA THR A 10 -0.30 -32.21 21.10
C THR A 10 -1.06 -32.06 19.79
N ARG A 11 -2.08 -32.90 19.54
CA ARG A 11 -2.96 -32.78 18.35
C ARG A 11 -3.78 -31.49 18.36
N PHE A 12 -4.31 -31.08 19.51
CA PHE A 12 -5.05 -29.82 19.63
C PHE A 12 -4.16 -28.60 19.43
N VAL A 13 -2.93 -28.62 19.95
CA VAL A 13 -1.96 -27.54 19.75
C VAL A 13 -1.57 -27.43 18.28
N ILE A 14 -1.28 -28.54 17.60
CA ILE A 14 -0.90 -28.53 16.16
C ILE A 14 -2.05 -28.02 15.29
N THR A 15 -3.28 -28.47 15.54
CA THR A 15 -4.45 -28.02 14.76
C THR A 15 -4.78 -26.55 15.02
N GLY A 16 -4.65 -26.08 16.27
CA GLY A 16 -4.80 -24.66 16.60
C GLY A 16 -3.72 -23.79 15.95
N LEU A 17 -2.46 -24.23 15.93
CA LEU A 17 -1.36 -23.49 15.30
C LEU A 17 -1.54 -23.38 13.78
N PHE A 18 -2.01 -24.45 13.14
CA PHE A 18 -2.28 -24.50 11.71
C PHE A 18 -3.43 -23.56 11.31
N TRP A 19 -4.48 -23.48 12.12
CA TRP A 19 -5.61 -22.57 11.89
C TRP A 19 -5.25 -21.09 12.10
N CYS A 20 -4.33 -20.80 13.01
CA CYS A 20 -3.86 -19.43 13.24
C CYS A 20 -3.05 -18.90 12.05
N ALA A 21 -2.27 -19.77 11.40
CA ALA A 21 -1.40 -19.39 10.28
C ALA A 21 -2.17 -18.98 9.00
N THR A 22 -3.42 -19.41 8.83
CA THR A 22 -4.23 -19.10 7.63
C THR A 22 -4.96 -17.77 7.71
N LEU A 23 -4.92 -17.05 8.84
CA LEU A 23 -5.66 -15.79 9.05
C LEU A 23 -4.86 -14.52 8.67
N CYS A 24 -3.60 -14.65 8.26
CA CYS A 24 -2.78 -13.50 7.85
C CYS A 24 -3.08 -13.11 6.38
N GLY A 25 -4.15 -12.35 6.16
CA GLY A 25 -4.40 -11.70 4.86
C GLY A 25 -3.43 -10.55 4.62
N CYS A 26 -2.55 -10.65 3.61
CA CYS A 26 -1.69 -9.54 3.19
C CYS A 26 -2.40 -8.72 2.12
N VAL A 27 -2.68 -7.44 2.39
CA VAL A 27 -3.32 -6.53 1.43
C VAL A 27 -2.27 -5.60 0.82
N LEU A 28 -2.06 -5.71 -0.49
CA LEU A 28 -1.21 -4.82 -1.27
C LEU A 28 -2.04 -3.66 -1.84
N ARG A 29 -1.51 -2.44 -1.77
CA ARG A 29 -2.12 -1.24 -2.35
C ARG A 29 -1.06 -0.48 -3.10
N SER A 30 -1.32 -0.15 -4.37
CA SER A 30 -0.39 0.56 -5.23
C SER A 30 -1.02 1.80 -5.86
N LEU A 31 -0.18 2.82 -6.06
CA LEU A 31 -0.48 4.06 -6.77
C LEU A 31 0.47 4.16 -7.96
N THR A 32 -0.09 4.35 -9.15
CA THR A 32 0.69 4.60 -10.37
C THR A 32 0.56 6.07 -10.75
N VAL A 33 1.69 6.72 -10.97
CA VAL A 33 1.77 8.10 -11.46
C VAL A 33 2.40 8.09 -12.84
N ASP A 34 1.65 8.62 -13.80
CA ASP A 34 2.07 8.78 -15.19
C ASP A 34 2.02 10.25 -15.60
N SER A 35 2.87 10.65 -16.54
CA SER A 35 2.92 12.02 -17.03
C SER A 35 3.26 12.12 -18.51
N HIS A 36 2.80 13.20 -19.13
CA HIS A 36 3.09 13.54 -20.52
C HIS A 36 3.74 14.93 -20.53
N PRO A 37 5.02 15.06 -20.93
CA PRO A 37 5.95 14.01 -21.40
C PRO A 37 6.47 13.10 -20.27
N PRO A 38 6.91 11.86 -20.57
CA PRO A 38 7.41 10.91 -19.57
C PRO A 38 8.79 11.29 -18.99
N GLY A 39 9.23 10.58 -17.95
CA GLY A 39 10.48 10.80 -17.24
C GLY A 39 10.49 12.04 -16.34
N ALA A 40 9.35 12.44 -15.79
CA ALA A 40 9.30 13.47 -14.74
C ALA A 40 9.56 12.83 -13.38
N VAL A 41 10.41 13.44 -12.56
CA VAL A 41 10.62 13.05 -11.17
C VAL A 41 9.34 13.28 -10.39
N VAL A 42 8.92 12.27 -9.65
CA VAL A 42 7.69 12.28 -8.85
C VAL A 42 8.04 12.31 -7.38
N TYR A 43 7.37 13.23 -6.66
CA TYR A 43 7.38 13.29 -5.21
C TYR A 43 5.98 12.98 -4.68
N LEU A 44 5.89 12.04 -3.75
CA LEU A 44 4.67 11.72 -3.01
C LEU A 44 4.86 12.20 -1.57
N ASP A 45 4.04 13.17 -1.15
CA ASP A 45 4.17 13.89 0.12
C ASP A 45 5.61 14.35 0.40
N ASP A 46 6.16 15.08 -0.56
CA ASP A 46 7.51 15.67 -0.51
C ASP A 46 8.67 14.65 -0.47
N LYS A 47 8.37 13.34 -0.59
CA LYS A 47 9.36 12.28 -0.73
C LYS A 47 9.50 11.84 -2.19
N PRO A 48 10.72 11.80 -2.77
CA PRO A 48 10.91 11.29 -4.12
C PRO A 48 10.60 9.79 -4.19
N ILE A 49 9.86 9.38 -5.22
CA ILE A 49 9.47 7.96 -5.44
C ILE A 49 10.02 7.37 -6.74
N GLY A 50 10.49 8.20 -7.68
CA GLY A 50 11.05 7.77 -8.96
C GLY A 50 10.64 8.68 -10.11
N GLU A 51 10.81 8.22 -11.36
CA GLU A 51 10.42 8.95 -12.58
C GLU A 51 9.19 8.32 -13.25
N THR A 52 8.32 9.13 -13.83
CA THR A 52 7.11 8.63 -14.51
C THR A 52 7.42 7.81 -15.76
N PRO A 53 6.73 6.69 -16.01
CA PRO A 53 5.71 6.09 -15.16
C PRO A 53 6.32 5.37 -13.95
N VAL A 54 5.82 5.67 -12.74
CA VAL A 54 6.27 5.05 -11.49
C VAL A 54 5.09 4.46 -10.73
N THR A 55 5.29 3.29 -10.12
CA THR A 55 4.30 2.66 -9.24
C THR A 55 4.92 2.49 -7.85
N THR A 56 4.18 2.90 -6.82
CA THR A 56 4.62 2.82 -5.42
C THR A 56 3.51 2.29 -4.53
N GLU A 57 3.86 1.64 -3.43
CA GLU A 57 2.91 1.15 -2.44
C GLU A 57 2.47 2.25 -1.49
N PHE A 58 1.23 2.18 -1.00
CA PHE A 58 0.73 3.12 0.01
C PHE A 58 -0.08 2.41 1.09
N THR A 59 -0.01 2.91 2.33
CA THR A 59 -0.71 2.32 3.47
C THR A 59 -2.08 2.97 3.71
N TYR A 60 -2.16 4.29 3.63
CA TYR A 60 -3.33 5.06 4.05
C TYR A 60 -4.03 5.76 2.89
N TYR A 61 -5.36 5.66 2.88
CA TYR A 61 -6.25 6.45 2.03
C TYR A 61 -6.32 7.90 2.51
N GLY A 62 -6.76 8.79 1.63
CA GLY A 62 -6.84 10.22 1.91
C GLY A 62 -6.29 11.06 0.78
N THR A 63 -6.13 12.35 1.04
CA THR A 63 -5.54 13.29 0.08
C THR A 63 -4.01 13.21 0.16
N ARG A 64 -3.37 12.93 -0.98
CA ARG A 64 -1.90 12.87 -1.09
C ARG A 64 -1.41 14.01 -1.97
N LYS A 65 -0.29 14.60 -1.59
CA LYS A 65 0.38 15.64 -2.39
C LYS A 65 1.28 14.96 -3.40
N ILE A 66 1.01 15.15 -4.68
CA ILE A 66 1.83 14.64 -5.78
C ILE A 66 2.49 15.84 -6.45
N THR A 67 3.81 15.82 -6.52
CA THR A 67 4.59 16.86 -7.22
C THR A 67 5.34 16.22 -8.38
N LEU A 68 5.25 16.84 -9.56
CA LEU A 68 5.97 16.43 -10.77
C LEU A 68 6.98 17.51 -11.14
N GLU A 69 8.22 17.08 -11.38
CA GLU A 69 9.32 17.92 -11.85
C GLU A 69 10.00 17.26 -13.05
N LYS A 70 10.07 17.95 -14.19
CA LYS A 70 10.77 17.45 -15.37
C LYS A 70 11.99 18.32 -15.62
N THR A 71 13.18 17.72 -15.60
CA THR A 71 14.45 18.43 -15.78
C THR A 71 15.19 17.99 -17.05
N ASP A 72 16.11 18.83 -17.54
CA ASP A 72 17.09 18.50 -18.57
C ASP A 72 18.31 17.77 -17.98
N ALA A 73 19.31 17.48 -18.83
CA ALA A 73 20.55 16.82 -18.44
C ALA A 73 21.42 17.70 -17.52
N GLU A 74 21.24 19.02 -17.59
CA GLU A 74 21.91 20.04 -16.79
C GLU A 74 21.18 20.33 -15.46
N GLY A 75 20.04 19.68 -15.21
CA GLY A 75 19.25 19.81 -13.98
C GLY A 75 18.29 21.02 -13.94
N ARG A 76 18.04 21.69 -15.08
CA ARG A 76 17.09 22.80 -15.19
C ARG A 76 15.69 22.28 -15.45
N LEU A 77 14.69 22.95 -14.88
CA LEU A 77 13.28 22.63 -15.10
C LEU A 77 12.91 22.90 -16.56
N LEU A 78 12.46 21.86 -17.27
CA LEU A 78 11.92 21.94 -18.63
C LEU A 78 10.48 22.49 -18.64
N TYR A 79 9.75 22.27 -17.55
CA TYR A 79 8.36 22.68 -17.37
C TYR A 79 8.15 23.20 -15.94
N GLU A 80 7.07 23.97 -15.75
CA GLU A 80 6.65 24.38 -14.41
C GLU A 80 6.33 23.15 -13.54
N ARG A 81 6.76 23.22 -12.28
CA ARG A 81 6.44 22.20 -11.28
C ARG A 81 4.92 22.08 -11.16
N LYS A 82 4.40 20.88 -11.36
CA LYS A 82 2.97 20.61 -11.17
C LYS A 82 2.74 20.00 -9.80
N ILE A 83 1.93 20.67 -8.98
CA ILE A 83 1.52 20.19 -7.66
C ILE A 83 0.03 19.84 -7.74
N ALA A 84 -0.31 18.60 -7.40
CA ALA A 84 -1.68 18.10 -7.35
C ALA A 84 -1.98 17.49 -5.98
N TYR A 85 -3.19 17.72 -5.47
CA TYR A 85 -3.69 17.11 -4.25
C TYR A 85 -4.76 16.09 -4.61
N GLU A 86 -4.35 14.83 -4.75
CA GLU A 86 -5.22 13.77 -5.22
C GLU A 86 -5.84 13.00 -4.06
N LYS A 87 -7.17 12.85 -4.09
CA LYS A 87 -7.92 12.13 -3.05
C LYS A 87 -8.06 10.66 -3.40
N ILE A 88 -7.26 9.82 -2.75
CA ILE A 88 -7.34 8.37 -2.84
C ILE A 88 -8.51 7.90 -1.94
N LYS A 89 -9.59 7.42 -2.56
CA LYS A 89 -10.79 6.96 -1.84
C LYS A 89 -10.56 5.57 -1.25
N ALA A 90 -10.95 5.41 0.01
CA ALA A 90 -11.01 4.10 0.64
C ALA A 90 -12.13 3.24 0.02
N PRO A 91 -11.92 1.93 -0.15
CA PRO A 91 -12.98 0.99 -0.44
C PRO A 91 -14.05 1.05 0.65
N VAL A 92 -15.31 0.79 0.28
CA VAL A 92 -16.45 0.92 1.19
C VAL A 92 -16.31 0.04 2.44
N TYR A 93 -15.76 -1.16 2.28
CA TYR A 93 -15.51 -2.11 3.37
C TYR A 93 -14.36 -1.72 4.31
N GLN A 94 -13.69 -0.58 4.09
CA GLN A 94 -12.64 -0.04 4.97
C GLN A 94 -13.04 1.28 5.62
N ILE A 95 -14.31 1.68 5.49
CA ILE A 95 -14.84 2.88 6.11
C ILE A 95 -15.47 2.52 7.46
N PHE A 96 -14.97 3.12 8.54
CA PHE A 96 -15.58 2.98 9.85
C PHE A 96 -17.01 3.53 9.89
N PRO A 97 -18.01 2.83 10.49
CA PRO A 97 -17.96 1.52 11.16
C PRO A 97 -18.41 0.34 10.26
N ILE A 98 -18.54 0.56 8.95
CA ILE A 98 -19.00 -0.47 7.98
C ILE A 98 -17.97 -1.60 7.86
N ASP A 99 -16.69 -1.29 8.12
CA ASP A 99 -15.57 -2.23 8.20
C ASP A 99 -15.80 -3.42 9.12
N PHE A 100 -16.58 -3.28 10.21
CA PHE A 100 -16.92 -4.41 11.08
C PHE A 100 -17.81 -5.47 10.43
N PHE A 101 -18.52 -5.13 9.35
CA PHE A 101 -19.51 -5.99 8.73
C PHE A 101 -19.09 -6.53 7.36
N LEU A 102 -18.13 -5.88 6.70
CA LEU A 102 -17.76 -6.18 5.29
C LEU A 102 -16.29 -6.62 5.10
N ASN A 103 -15.54 -6.82 6.19
CA ASN A 103 -14.13 -7.26 6.15
C ASN A 103 -13.95 -8.77 6.26
#